data_AF-A0A7S1LUB6-F1
#
_entry.id   AF-A0A7S1LUB6-F1
#
_cell.length_a   1.000
_cell.length_b   1.000
_cell.length_c   1.000
_cell.angle_alpha   90.00
_cell.angle_beta   90.00
_cell.angle_gamma   90.00
#
_symmetry.space_group_name_H-M   'P 1'
#
loop_
_entity.id
_entity.type
_entity.pdbx_description
1 polymer ?
#
loop_
_entity_poly.entity_id
_entity_poly.type
_entity_poly.pdbx_seq_one_letter_code
_entity_poly.pdbx_strand_id
1 'polypeptide(L)'
;MLEAAGVEGAVAACWAAGDEAVPSCVCGSTLRRVSRSDRVNRICETMWPGAPREELIAIILSGQCDVICDICANQVRTCSGVWTCDNGESTILHATAYDVCDACFVDYSCNKAADCPA
;
A
#
# COMPACT_ATOMS: atom_id res chain seq x y z
N MET A 1 1.21 -19.57 11.19
CA MET A 1 2.50 -19.58 10.48
C MET A 1 2.77 -18.13 10.09
N LEU A 2 3.65 -17.44 10.83
CA LEU A 2 4.03 -16.05 10.54
C LEU A 2 5.10 -16.09 9.46
N GLU A 3 4.75 -15.74 8.23
CA GLU A 3 5.74 -15.52 7.18
C GLU A 3 6.40 -14.16 7.44
N ALA A 4 7.71 -14.18 7.68
CA ALA A 4 8.51 -12.96 7.82
C ALA A 4 8.40 -12.12 6.53
N ALA A 5 8.54 -10.79 6.66
CA ALA A 5 8.63 -9.91 5.50
C ALA A 5 9.74 -10.41 4.57
N GLY A 6 9.39 -10.71 3.32
CA GLY A 6 10.34 -11.12 2.28
C GLY A 6 11.41 -10.03 2.04
N VAL A 7 12.40 -10.35 1.20
CA VAL A 7 13.50 -9.44 0.86
C VAL A 7 12.96 -8.08 0.36
N GLU A 8 11.86 -8.11 -0.39
CA GLU A 8 11.17 -6.93 -0.91
C GLU A 8 10.65 -6.03 0.22
N GLY A 9 10.11 -6.65 1.29
CA GLY A 9 9.62 -5.91 2.46
C GLY A 9 10.74 -5.23 3.24
N ALA A 10 11.93 -5.84 3.32
CA ALA A 10 13.09 -5.23 3.95
C ALA A 10 13.62 -4.04 3.12
N VAL A 11 13.75 -4.20 1.80
CA VAL A 11 14.17 -3.10 0.90
C VAL A 11 13.17 -1.95 0.96
N ALA A 12 11.87 -2.23 0.86
CA ALA A 12 10.82 -1.22 1.00
C ALA A 12 10.85 -0.52 2.37
N ALA A 13 11.13 -1.25 3.46
CA ALA A 13 11.30 -0.63 4.77
C ALA A 13 12.51 0.31 4.82
N CYS A 14 13.63 -0.03 4.18
CA CYS A 14 14.77 0.86 4.05
C CYS A 14 14.42 2.14 3.27
N TRP A 15 13.67 2.01 2.16
CA TRP A 15 13.16 3.17 1.42
C TRP A 15 12.28 4.08 2.29
N ALA A 16 11.41 3.49 3.11
CA ALA A 16 10.54 4.24 3.99
C ALA A 16 11.28 4.93 5.16
N ALA A 17 12.47 4.44 5.52
CA ALA A 17 13.29 4.98 6.60
C ALA A 17 14.39 5.94 6.12
N GLY A 18 14.71 5.95 4.83
CA GLY A 18 15.76 6.80 4.25
C GLY A 18 15.31 8.25 4.04
N ASP A 19 16.26 9.18 4.14
CA ASP A 19 16.03 10.62 3.91
C ASP A 19 16.22 11.03 2.43
N GLU A 20 16.67 10.13 1.55
CA GLU A 20 17.32 10.51 0.29
C GLU A 20 16.37 10.85 -0.88
N ALA A 21 15.10 10.44 -0.84
CA ALA A 21 14.01 11.00 -1.65
C ALA A 21 12.70 10.29 -1.29
N VAL A 22 11.70 11.03 -0.84
CA VAL A 22 10.37 10.46 -0.58
C VAL A 22 9.75 10.06 -1.93
N PRO A 23 9.33 8.80 -2.12
CA PRO A 23 8.74 8.36 -3.37
C PRO A 23 7.47 9.17 -3.69
N SER A 24 7.31 9.54 -4.96
CA SER A 24 6.17 10.33 -5.42
C SER A 24 5.04 9.43 -5.95
N CYS A 25 3.81 9.88 -5.74
CA CYS A 25 2.61 9.33 -6.33
C CYS A 25 2.38 9.95 -7.72
N VAL A 26 1.60 9.28 -8.58
CA VAL A 26 1.19 9.80 -9.89
C VAL A 26 0.44 11.15 -9.80
N CYS A 27 -0.19 11.44 -8.66
CA CYS A 27 -0.85 12.72 -8.42
C CYS A 27 0.10 13.86 -8.00
N GLY A 28 1.40 13.58 -7.85
CA GLY A 28 2.39 14.54 -7.37
C GLY A 28 2.55 14.63 -5.85
N SER A 29 1.70 13.92 -5.08
CA SER A 29 1.87 13.78 -3.63
C SER A 29 2.96 12.76 -3.27
N THR A 30 3.26 12.61 -1.99
CA THR A 30 4.13 11.57 -1.44
C THR A 30 3.42 10.22 -1.32
N LEU A 31 4.17 9.14 -1.54
CA LEU A 31 3.81 7.79 -1.17
C LEU A 31 4.39 7.48 0.21
N ARG A 32 3.59 6.86 1.08
CA ARG A 32 3.99 6.44 2.41
C ARG A 32 3.77 4.94 2.58
N ARG A 33 4.78 4.27 3.13
CA ARG A 33 4.65 2.87 3.52
C ARG A 33 3.93 2.75 4.86
N VAL A 34 2.85 1.97 4.89
CA VAL A 34 2.10 1.60 6.10
C VAL A 34 1.93 0.08 6.15
N SER A 35 1.50 -0.48 7.28
CA SER A 35 1.13 -1.90 7.31
C SER A 35 -0.19 -2.12 6.58
N ARG A 36 -0.41 -3.32 6.00
CA ARG A 36 -1.72 -3.68 5.43
C ARG A 36 -2.84 -3.46 6.45
N SER A 37 -2.64 -3.89 7.70
CA SER A 37 -3.63 -3.74 8.76
C SER A 37 -4.00 -2.28 9.02
N ASP A 38 -3.02 -1.37 9.07
CA ASP A 38 -3.29 0.06 9.23
C ASP A 38 -4.08 0.63 8.06
N ARG A 39 -3.77 0.20 6.82
CA ARG A 39 -4.49 0.64 5.63
C ARG A 39 -5.93 0.12 5.62
N VAL A 40 -6.14 -1.17 5.92
CA VAL A 40 -7.47 -1.78 6.04
C VAL A 40 -8.30 -1.04 7.10
N ASN A 41 -7.73 -0.72 8.26
CA ASN A 41 -8.42 0.02 9.30
C ASN A 41 -8.90 1.39 8.78
N ARG A 42 -8.07 2.13 8.03
CA ARG A 42 -8.46 3.43 7.43
C ARG A 42 -9.59 3.27 6.41
N ILE A 43 -9.57 2.22 5.58
CA ILE A 43 -10.66 1.92 4.65
C ILE A 43 -11.94 1.68 5.44
N CYS A 44 -11.88 0.85 6.49
CA CYS A 44 -13.02 0.55 7.35
C CYS A 44 -13.58 1.80 8.04
N GLU A 45 -12.73 2.66 8.59
CA GLU A 45 -13.13 3.93 9.22
C GLU A 45 -13.83 4.89 8.23
N THR A 46 -13.41 4.87 6.96
CA THR A 46 -13.97 5.71 5.90
C THR A 46 -15.31 5.15 5.39
N MET A 47 -15.39 3.84 5.16
CA MET A 47 -16.59 3.18 4.62
C MET A 47 -17.69 2.98 5.67
N TRP A 48 -17.31 2.71 6.92
CA TRP A 48 -18.24 2.44 8.03
C TRP A 48 -17.92 3.31 9.26
N PRO A 49 -18.09 4.64 9.15
CA PRO A 49 -17.76 5.56 10.23
C PRO A 49 -18.61 5.25 11.48
N GLY A 50 -17.93 5.05 12.61
CA GLY A 50 -18.57 4.78 13.90
C GLY A 50 -19.04 3.33 14.10
N ALA A 51 -18.75 2.41 13.18
CA ALA A 51 -19.06 1.00 13.38
C ALA A 51 -18.28 0.42 14.59
N PRO A 52 -18.90 -0.48 15.39
CA PRO A 52 -18.22 -1.19 16.46
C PRO A 52 -16.99 -1.96 15.95
N ARG A 53 -15.93 -2.02 16.76
CA ARG A 53 -14.68 -2.68 16.38
C ARG A 53 -14.88 -4.16 16.03
N GLU A 54 -15.78 -4.84 16.73
CA GLU A 54 -16.11 -6.24 16.50
C GLU A 54 -16.73 -6.48 15.12
N GLU A 55 -17.57 -5.55 14.66
CA GLU A 55 -18.17 -5.60 13.31
C GLU A 55 -17.10 -5.35 12.24
N LEU A 56 -16.21 -4.38 12.46
CA LEU A 56 -15.10 -4.13 11.55
C LEU A 56 -14.18 -5.35 11.43
N ILE A 57 -13.86 -6.01 12.55
CA ILE A 57 -13.08 -7.26 12.54
C ILE A 57 -13.80 -8.33 11.71
N ALA A 58 -15.12 -8.49 11.85
CA ALA A 58 -15.88 -9.45 11.05
C ALA A 58 -15.82 -9.15 9.55
N ILE A 59 -15.92 -7.88 9.16
CA ILE A 59 -15.80 -7.42 7.75
C ILE A 59 -14.40 -7.68 7.19
N ILE A 60 -13.35 -7.47 7.99
CA ILE A 60 -11.97 -7.72 7.58
C ILE A 60 -11.72 -9.23 7.42
N LEU A 61 -12.18 -10.03 8.39
CA LEU A 61 -12.02 -11.49 8.37
C LEU A 61 -12.86 -12.16 7.28
N SER A 62 -13.98 -11.57 6.87
CA SER A 62 -14.81 -12.05 5.76
C SER A 62 -14.20 -11.74 4.38
N GLY A 63 -13.13 -10.94 4.32
CA GLY A 63 -12.50 -10.51 3.07
C GLY A 63 -13.31 -9.45 2.31
N GLN A 64 -14.33 -8.86 2.94
CA GLN A 64 -15.13 -7.78 2.35
C GLN A 64 -14.39 -6.43 2.34
N CYS A 65 -13.37 -6.28 3.19
CA CYS A 65 -12.46 -5.14 3.18
C CYS A 65 -11.03 -5.65 3.01
N ASP A 66 -10.39 -5.28 1.91
CA ASP A 66 -8.99 -5.62 1.64
C ASP A 66 -8.28 -4.51 0.86
N VAL A 67 -6.96 -4.61 0.80
CA VAL A 67 -6.08 -3.72 0.05
C VAL A 67 -5.64 -4.47 -1.20
N ILE A 68 -5.99 -3.90 -2.36
CA ILE A 68 -5.58 -4.41 -3.66
C ILE A 68 -4.43 -3.55 -4.18
N CYS A 69 -3.39 -4.20 -4.71
CA CYS A 69 -2.31 -3.49 -5.36
C CYS A 69 -2.75 -2.98 -6.75
N ASP A 70 -2.63 -1.69 -7.02
CA ASP A 70 -3.04 -1.09 -8.30
C ASP A 70 -2.17 -1.53 -9.49
N ILE A 71 -0.96 -2.06 -9.24
CA ILE A 71 -0.04 -2.51 -10.29
C ILE A 71 -0.34 -3.97 -10.69
N CYS A 72 -0.42 -4.87 -9.72
CA CYS A 72 -0.57 -6.30 -10.00
C CYS A 72 -1.99 -6.84 -9.80
N ALA A 73 -2.93 -6.00 -9.35
CA ALA A 73 -4.33 -6.31 -9.07
C ALA A 73 -4.56 -7.47 -8.06
N ASN A 74 -3.53 -7.85 -7.29
CA ASN A 74 -3.62 -8.88 -6.27
C ASN A 74 -3.84 -8.27 -4.87
N GLN A 75 -4.44 -9.05 -3.98
CA GLN A 75 -4.53 -8.71 -2.55
C GLN A 75 -3.13 -8.61 -1.93
N VAL A 76 -2.91 -7.54 -1.16
CA VAL A 76 -1.68 -7.35 -0.39
C VAL A 76 -1.65 -8.38 0.75
N ARG A 77 -0.52 -9.07 0.92
CA ARG A 77 -0.39 -10.13 1.94
C ARG A 77 -0.52 -9.56 3.35
N THR A 78 -1.12 -10.34 4.27
CA THR A 78 -1.45 -9.92 5.65
C THR A 78 -0.30 -9.30 6.44
N CYS A 79 0.92 -9.80 6.28
CA CYS A 79 2.10 -9.34 7.01
C CYS A 79 3.02 -8.42 6.18
N SER A 80 2.57 -7.96 5.01
CA SER A 80 3.35 -7.08 4.14
C SER A 80 2.98 -5.60 4.31
N GLY A 81 3.89 -4.72 3.89
CA GLY A 81 3.61 -3.29 3.79
C GLY A 81 2.86 -2.95 2.51
N VAL A 82 2.18 -1.81 2.55
CA VAL A 82 1.58 -1.16 1.39
C VAL A 82 2.07 0.27 1.32
N TRP A 83 2.44 0.70 0.12
CA TRP A 83 2.71 2.08 -0.23
C TRP A 83 1.40 2.73 -0.65
N THR A 84 0.98 3.74 0.09
CA THR A 84 -0.28 4.45 -0.16
C THR A 84 -0.03 5.94 -0.34
N CYS A 85 -0.84 6.61 -1.16
CA CYS A 85 -0.74 8.04 -1.36
C CYS A 85 -1.19 8.83 -0.11
N ASP A 86 -0.43 9.84 0.30
CA ASP A 86 -0.80 10.71 1.43
C ASP A 86 -2.08 11.53 1.16
N ASN A 87 -2.42 11.80 -0.10
CA ASN A 87 -3.69 12.45 -0.47
C ASN A 87 -4.90 11.49 -0.45
N GLY A 88 -4.67 10.17 -0.28
CA GLY A 88 -5.72 9.15 -0.26
C GLY A 88 -6.64 9.23 -1.47
N GLU A 89 -7.93 9.35 -1.21
CA GLU A 89 -9.02 9.41 -2.21
C GLU A 89 -9.34 10.85 -2.67
N SER A 90 -8.56 11.85 -2.23
CA SER A 90 -8.87 13.27 -2.45
C SER A 90 -8.50 13.79 -3.84
N THR A 91 -8.15 12.91 -4.79
CA THR A 91 -7.71 13.31 -6.13
C THR A 91 -8.46 12.58 -7.23
N ILE A 92 -8.70 13.25 -8.35
CA ILE A 92 -9.34 12.66 -9.54
C ILE A 92 -8.44 11.59 -10.19
N LEU A 93 -7.13 11.64 -9.96
CA LEU A 93 -6.14 10.75 -10.60
C LEU A 93 -6.15 9.33 -10.03
N HIS A 94 -6.63 9.14 -8.79
CA HIS A 94 -6.84 7.83 -8.18
C HIS A 94 -8.02 7.89 -7.20
N ALA A 95 -9.19 7.45 -7.67
CA ALA A 95 -10.45 7.59 -6.95
C ALA A 95 -10.57 6.70 -5.69
N THR A 96 -9.76 5.64 -5.58
CA THR A 96 -9.84 4.62 -4.50
C THR A 96 -8.58 4.54 -3.66
N ALA A 97 -7.84 5.66 -3.58
CA ALA A 97 -6.43 5.72 -3.19
C ALA A 97 -5.51 4.93 -4.14
N TYR A 98 -4.22 5.27 -4.12
CA TYR A 98 -3.21 4.56 -4.90
C TYR A 98 -2.39 3.69 -3.96
N ASP A 99 -2.62 2.38 -3.98
CA ASP A 99 -2.06 1.37 -3.09
C ASP A 99 -1.16 0.40 -3.88
N VAL A 100 0.12 0.29 -3.49
CA VAL A 100 1.13 -0.55 -4.16
C VAL A 100 1.81 -1.48 -3.15
N CYS A 101 1.90 -2.77 -3.44
CA CYS A 101 2.57 -3.73 -2.57
C CYS A 101 4.10 -3.54 -2.57
N ASP A 102 4.77 -3.99 -1.51
CA ASP A 102 6.25 -3.91 -1.40
C ASP A 102 6.98 -4.49 -2.62
N ALA A 103 6.52 -5.63 -3.15
CA ALA A 103 7.15 -6.28 -4.30
C ALA A 103 7.10 -5.40 -5.55
N CYS A 104 5.91 -4.92 -5.94
CA CYS A 104 5.78 -4.03 -7.10
C CYS A 104 6.49 -2.69 -6.87
N PHE A 105 6.49 -2.17 -5.64
CA PHE A 105 7.25 -0.95 -5.34
C PHE A 105 8.76 -1.16 -5.57
N VAL A 106 9.34 -2.24 -5.05
CA VAL A 106 10.77 -2.55 -5.21
C VAL A 106 11.11 -2.81 -6.68
N ASP A 107 10.30 -3.60 -7.38
CA ASP A 107 10.53 -3.89 -8.80
C ASP A 107 10.56 -2.61 -9.64
N TYR A 108 9.62 -1.69 -9.45
CA TYR A 108 9.55 -0.48 -10.27
C TYR A 108 10.48 0.66 -9.82
N SER A 109 10.95 0.64 -8.56
CA SER A 109 11.92 1.62 -8.04
C SER A 109 13.37 1.20 -8.27
N CYS A 110 13.69 -0.10 -8.13
CA CYS A 110 15.05 -0.62 -8.26
C CYS A 110 15.38 -1.09 -9.69
N ASN A 111 14.38 -1.43 -10.53
CA ASN A 111 14.63 -2.00 -11.86
C ASN A 111 14.65 -0.98 -13.02
N LYS A 112 14.93 0.31 -12.77
CA LYS A 112 15.18 1.29 -13.83
C LYS A 112 16.61 1.22 -14.37
N ALA A 113 16.99 0.06 -14.91
CA ALA A 113 18.23 -0.09 -15.68
C ALA A 113 18.05 -0.74 -17.07
N ALA A 114 16.84 -1.11 -17.51
CA ALA A 114 16.69 -1.94 -18.71
C ALA A 114 15.89 -1.36 -19.90
N ASP A 115 15.13 -0.26 -19.76
CA ASP A 115 14.37 0.26 -20.91
C ASP A 115 14.47 1.78 -21.05
N CYS A 116 15.54 2.20 -21.73
CA CYS A 116 15.54 3.44 -22.49
C CYS A 116 15.70 3.02 -23.97
N PRO A 117 14.60 2.91 -24.75
CA PRO A 117 14.73 2.84 -26.19
C PRO A 117 15.23 4.20 -26.67
N ALA A 118 16.36 4.18 -27.39
CA ALA A 118 16.91 5.31 -28.12
C ALA A 118 15.97 5.79 -29.23
#